data_AF-A0A2I1MLK5-F1
#
_entry.id   AF-A0A2I1MLK5-F1
#
_cell.length_a   1.000
_cell.length_b   1.000
_cell.length_c   1.000
_cell.angle_alpha   90.00
_cell.angle_beta   90.00
_cell.angle_gamma   90.00
#
_symmetry.space_group_name_H-M   'P 1'
#
loop_
_entity.id
_entity.type
_entity.pdbx_description
1 polymer ?
#
loop_
_entity_poly.entity_id
_entity_poly.type
_entity_poly.pdbx_seq_one_letter_code
_entity_poly.pdbx_strand_id
1 'polypeptide(L)'
;MKEVGTLTQEECSNIEELLEKKIALENLLKILSESQEIYKKVYRDYKNIVEEYEKWWRDTSDKYIWESTENSFWSIDFKSRKVYLVDA
;
A
#
# COMPACT_ATOMS: atom_id res chain seq x y z
N MET A 1 -0.29 -3.48 -18.86
CA MET A 1 -1.00 -2.49 -18.00
C MET A 1 -2.40 -2.27 -18.54
N LYS A 2 -3.42 -2.59 -17.73
CA LYS A 2 -4.85 -2.48 -18.10
C LYS A 2 -5.59 -1.75 -16.98
N GLU A 3 -6.42 -0.77 -17.32
CA GLU A 3 -7.29 -0.11 -16.33
C GLU A 3 -8.37 -1.10 -15.84
N VAL A 4 -8.47 -1.28 -14.53
CA VAL A 4 -9.40 -2.22 -13.88
C VAL A 4 -10.37 -1.55 -12.90
N GLY A 5 -10.15 -0.27 -12.59
CA GLY A 5 -11.02 0.45 -11.68
C GLY A 5 -10.71 1.93 -11.55
N THR A 6 -11.55 2.64 -10.80
CA THR A 6 -11.34 4.03 -10.40
C THR A 6 -11.80 4.19 -8.96
N LEU A 7 -10.97 4.81 -8.14
CA LEU A 7 -11.23 5.05 -6.72
C LEU A 7 -12.01 6.35 -6.50
N THR A 8 -12.78 6.41 -5.42
CA THR A 8 -13.23 7.70 -4.88
C THR A 8 -12.04 8.53 -4.38
N GLN A 9 -12.25 9.84 -4.17
CA GLN A 9 -11.20 10.69 -3.61
C GLN A 9 -10.78 10.23 -2.22
N GLU A 10 -11.75 9.84 -1.38
CA GLU A 10 -11.51 9.36 -0.02
C GLU A 10 -10.70 8.06 -0.02
N GLU A 11 -11.08 7.07 -0.83
CA GLU A 11 -10.34 5.81 -0.96
C GLU A 11 -8.91 6.04 -1.44
N CYS A 12 -8.73 6.92 -2.43
CA CYS A 12 -7.41 7.26 -2.95
C CYS A 12 -6.54 7.94 -1.89
N SER A 13 -7.09 8.89 -1.14
CA SER A 13 -6.37 9.56 -0.06
C SER A 13 -6.02 8.61 1.10
N ASN A 14 -6.90 7.67 1.44
CA ASN A 14 -6.64 6.68 2.50
C ASN A 14 -5.45 5.77 2.17
N ILE A 15 -5.39 5.24 0.93
CA ILE A 15 -4.26 4.38 0.53
C ILE A 15 -2.97 5.17 0.28
N GLU A 16 -3.07 6.42 -0.15
CA GLU A 16 -1.92 7.34 -0.24
C GLU A 16 -1.30 7.57 1.15
N GLU A 17 -2.11 7.83 2.17
CA GLU A 17 -1.64 8.01 3.55
C GLU A 17 -0.96 6.75 4.11
N LEU A 18 -1.52 5.56 3.85
CA LEU A 18 -0.92 4.29 4.25
C LEU A 18 0.44 4.06 3.55
N LEU A 19 0.52 4.39 2.24
CA LEU A 19 1.75 4.29 1.48
C LEU A 19 2.83 5.24 2.02
N GLU A 20 2.49 6.49 2.30
CA GLU A 20 3.40 7.48 2.87
C GLU A 20 3.93 7.04 4.24
N LYS A 21 3.04 6.58 5.13
CA LYS A 21 3.41 6.03 6.45
C LYS A 21 4.34 4.82 6.31
N LYS A 22 4.02 3.90 5.40
CA LYS A 22 4.86 2.72 5.13
C LYS A 22 6.27 3.14 4.70
N ILE A 23 6.38 4.03 3.73
CA ILE A 23 7.67 4.54 3.22
C ILE A 23 8.45 5.26 4.31
N ALA A 24 7.78 6.10 5.11
CA ALA A 24 8.43 6.85 6.19
C ALA A 24 9.02 5.90 7.26
N LEU A 25 8.24 4.92 7.70
CA LEU A 25 8.70 3.93 8.68
C LEU A 25 9.79 3.02 8.12
N GLU A 26 9.68 2.60 6.85
CA GLU A 26 10.72 1.82 6.17
C GLU A 26 12.05 2.59 6.09
N ASN A 27 11.99 3.88 5.78
CA ASN A 27 13.17 4.75 5.75
C ASN A 27 13.76 4.97 7.14
N LEU A 28 12.94 5.07 8.19
CA LEU A 28 13.42 5.12 9.57
C LEU A 28 14.14 3.83 9.96
N LEU A 29 13.59 2.66 9.61
CA LEU A 29 14.24 1.37 9.89
C LEU A 29 15.63 1.24 9.24
N LYS A 30 15.82 1.82 8.05
CA LYS A 30 17.10 1.80 7.32
C LYS A 30 18.21 2.62 8.00
N ILE A 31 17.86 3.61 8.83
CA ILE A 31 18.84 4.47 9.51
C ILE A 31 19.01 4.17 11.01
N LEU A 32 18.08 3.42 11.59
CA LEU A 32 18.14 3.02 12.99
C LEU A 32 18.97 1.74 13.14
N SER A 33 19.70 1.64 14.25
CA SER A 33 20.37 0.40 14.62
C SER A 33 19.39 -0.53 15.33
N GLU A 34 19.39 -1.81 14.97
CA GLU A 34 18.51 -2.83 15.56
C GLU A 34 18.67 -2.97 17.09
N SER A 35 19.83 -2.58 17.62
CA SER A 35 20.10 -2.56 19.06
C SER A 35 19.37 -1.47 19.83
N GLN A 36 18.84 -0.45 19.15
CA GLN A 36 18.14 0.66 19.77
C GLN A 36 16.68 0.28 20.05
N GLU A 37 16.17 0.60 21.25
CA GLU A 37 14.77 0.27 21.60
C GLU A 37 13.75 0.93 20.66
N ILE A 38 14.08 2.10 20.10
CA ILE A 38 13.25 2.79 19.11
C ILE A 38 13.08 1.95 17.82
N TYR A 39 14.08 1.15 17.44
CA TYR A 39 13.97 0.26 16.27
C TYR A 39 12.82 -0.72 16.44
N LYS A 40 12.71 -1.37 17.61
CA LYS A 40 11.63 -2.33 17.88
C LYS A 40 10.25 -1.68 17.80
N LYS A 41 10.12 -0.45 18.32
CA LYS A 41 8.86 0.31 18.25
C LYS A 41 8.51 0.63 16.79
N VAL A 42 9.45 1.21 16.04
CA VAL A 42 9.25 1.55 14.62
C VAL A 42 8.95 0.30 13.79
N TYR A 43 9.61 -0.81 14.08
CA TYR A 43 9.41 -2.08 13.37
C TYR A 43 8.01 -2.67 13.61
N ARG A 44 7.52 -2.58 14.86
CA ARG A 44 6.14 -2.98 15.18
C ARG A 44 5.13 -2.08 14.46
N ASP A 45 5.34 -0.77 14.51
CA ASP A 45 4.44 0.18 13.86
C ASP A 45 4.46 -0.02 12.33
N TYR A 46 5.62 -0.30 11.74
CA TYR A 46 5.77 -0.66 10.32
C TYR A 46 4.97 -1.91 9.96
N LYS A 47 5.06 -2.98 10.77
CA LYS A 47 4.27 -4.20 10.55
C LYS A 47 2.77 -3.93 10.52
N ASN A 48 2.28 -3.16 11.49
CA ASN A 48 0.86 -2.80 11.55
C ASN A 48 0.43 -2.03 10.29
N ILE A 49 1.24 -1.06 9.85
CA ILE A 49 0.95 -0.29 8.63
C ILE A 49 0.99 -1.16 7.37
N VAL A 50 1.92 -2.11 7.27
CA VAL A 50 1.95 -3.07 6.15
C VAL A 50 0.69 -3.94 6.15
N GLU A 51 0.27 -4.46 7.31
CA GLU A 51 -0.96 -5.27 7.41
C GLU A 51 -2.21 -4.47 7.00
N GLU A 52 -2.31 -3.20 7.42
CA GLU A 52 -3.39 -2.28 7.01
C GLU A 52 -3.36 -1.98 5.51
N TYR A 53 -2.18 -1.73 4.95
CA TYR A 53 -1.97 -1.48 3.52
C TYR A 53 -2.39 -2.67 2.65
N GLU A 54 -1.93 -3.88 3.00
CA GLU A 54 -2.30 -5.11 2.30
C GLU A 54 -3.79 -5.45 2.47
N LYS A 55 -4.36 -5.15 3.63
CA LYS A 55 -5.80 -5.29 3.87
C LYS A 55 -6.61 -4.35 3.00
N TRP A 56 -6.19 -3.09 2.88
CA TRP A 56 -6.88 -2.13 2.02
C TRP A 56 -6.94 -2.60 0.57
N TRP A 57 -5.83 -3.11 0.03
CA TRP A 57 -5.78 -3.63 -1.34
C TRP A 57 -6.76 -4.77 -1.57
N ARG A 58 -6.71 -5.77 -0.68
CA ARG A 58 -7.60 -6.94 -0.75
C ARG A 58 -9.08 -6.55 -0.64
N ASP A 59 -9.43 -5.75 0.38
CA ASP A 59 -10.82 -5.39 0.62
C ASP A 59 -11.37 -4.53 -0.53
N THR A 60 -10.54 -3.65 -1.11
CA THR A 60 -10.94 -2.77 -2.21
C THR A 60 -11.02 -3.53 -3.53
N SER A 61 -10.07 -4.43 -3.81
CA SER A 61 -10.14 -5.30 -4.98
C SER A 61 -11.38 -6.20 -4.95
N ASP A 62 -11.73 -6.73 -3.77
CA ASP A 62 -12.92 -7.57 -3.59
C ASP A 62 -14.21 -6.74 -3.75
N LYS A 63 -14.25 -5.53 -3.18
CA LYS A 63 -15.39 -4.60 -3.30
C LYS A 63 -15.71 -4.25 -4.75
N TYR A 64 -14.69 -3.99 -5.56
CA TYR A 64 -14.85 -3.58 -6.96
C TYR A 64 -14.68 -4.72 -7.96
N ILE A 65 -14.38 -5.94 -7.48
CA ILE A 65 -14.17 -7.14 -8.28
C ILE A 65 -13.10 -6.87 -9.36
N TRP A 66 -11.94 -6.34 -8.94
CA TRP A 66 -10.85 -6.06 -9.86
C TRP A 66 -10.31 -7.36 -10.44
N GLU A 67 -10.05 -7.35 -11.74
CA GLU A 67 -9.37 -8.43 -12.43
C GLU A 67 -7.98 -8.65 -11.85
N SER A 68 -7.59 -9.91 -11.70
CA SER A 68 -6.24 -10.35 -11.34
C SER A 68 -5.82 -11.50 -12.25
N THR A 69 -4.52 -11.64 -12.45
CA THR A 69 -3.91 -12.75 -13.21
C THR A 69 -2.73 -13.31 -12.43
N GLU A 70 -2.27 -14.51 -12.80
CA GLU A 70 -1.04 -15.06 -12.24
C GLU A 70 0.14 -14.13 -12.59
N ASN A 71 0.96 -13.79 -11.59
CA ASN A 71 2.11 -12.87 -11.72
C ASN A 71 1.77 -11.43 -12.14
N SER A 72 0.65 -10.87 -11.67
CA SER A 72 0.37 -9.44 -11.80
C SER A 72 0.18 -8.76 -10.44
N PHE A 73 0.25 -7.44 -10.45
CA PHE A 73 -0.04 -6.60 -9.29
C PHE A 73 -0.90 -5.40 -9.70
N TRP A 74 -1.61 -4.82 -8.73
CA TRP A 74 -2.34 -3.58 -8.93
C TRP A 74 -1.47 -2.37 -8.63
N SER A 75 -1.67 -1.31 -9.42
CA SER A 75 -1.06 0.00 -9.21
C SER A 75 -2.12 1.09 -9.30
N ILE A 76 -1.90 2.19 -8.60
CA ILE A 76 -2.77 3.37 -8.62
C ILE A 76 -2.00 4.54 -9.22
N ASP A 77 -2.63 5.25 -10.15
CA ASP A 77 -2.25 6.62 -10.48
C ASP A 77 -3.02 7.57 -9.56
N PHE A 78 -2.35 8.10 -8.54
CA PHE A 78 -2.97 8.99 -7.54
C PHE A 78 -3.53 10.29 -8.14
N LYS A 79 -3.03 10.74 -9.30
CA LYS A 79 -3.57 11.95 -9.96
C LYS A 79 -4.92 11.69 -10.61
N SER A 80 -5.05 10.56 -11.30
CA SER A 80 -6.28 10.18 -12.00
C SER A 80 -7.22 9.30 -11.17
N ARG A 81 -6.75 8.78 -10.03
CA ARG A 81 -7.41 7.78 -9.17
C ARG A 81 -7.71 6.45 -9.88
N LYS A 82 -7.07 6.23 -11.02
CA LYS A 82 -7.26 5.01 -11.81
C LYS A 82 -6.41 3.89 -11.27
N VAL A 83 -6.99 2.70 -11.27
CA VAL A 83 -6.32 1.47 -10.85
C VAL A 83 -6.00 0.64 -12.08
N TYR A 84 -4.79 0.12 -12.13
CA TYR A 84 -4.29 -0.66 -13.25
C TYR A 84 -3.75 -2.00 -12.78
N LEU A 85 -4.07 -3.05 -13.53
CA LEU A 85 -3.39 -4.33 -13.46
C LEU A 85 -2.11 -4.26 -14.28
N VAL A 86 -0.98 -4.61 -13.68
CA VAL A 86 0.36 -4.57 -14.26
C VAL A 86 0.97 -5.96 -14.16
N ASP A 87 1.46 -6.49 -15.27
CA ASP A 87 2.18 -7.76 -15.30
C ASP A 87 3.58 -7.58 -14.69
N ALA A 88 4.02 -8.53 -13.86
CA ALA A 88 5.30 -8.51 -13.16
C ALA A 88 6.50 -8.86 -14.07
#